data_AF-A0A7S2K4P8-F1
#
_entry.id   AF-A0A7S2K4P8-F1
#
_cell.length_a   1.000
_cell.length_b   1.000
_cell.length_c   1.000
_cell.angle_alpha   90.00
_cell.angle_beta   90.00
_cell.angle_gamma   90.00
#
_symmetry.space_group_name_H-M   'P 1'
#
loop_
_entity.id
_entity.type
_entity.pdbx_description
1 polymer ?
#
loop_
_entity_poly.entity_id
_entity_poly.type
_entity_poly.pdbx_seq_one_letter_code
_entity_poly.pdbx_strand_id
1 'polypeptide(L)'
;MHTAFTGLELAVDSFVCEGPYCGAHLHLTGVHAGAWLGQAATRRQVSLRFGIHARVSIAQEGDRADDVVAQAWAQLDIPEAFAQMGIDLFARARAQVLRASSGTARDAEDASPHSAASVEQLEAGPDLRELRFLGLAGLTICLMLASAAAGARCAGR
;
A
#
# COMPACT_ATOMS: atom_id res chain seq x y z
N MET A 1 0.43 9.54 2.06
CA MET A 1 -0.68 9.76 1.11
C MET A 1 -1.22 11.19 1.19
N HIS A 2 -1.55 11.68 2.39
CA HIS A 2 -2.02 13.05 2.67
C HIS A 2 -1.28 14.17 1.92
N THR A 3 0.06 14.12 1.81
CA THR A 3 0.85 15.18 1.14
C THR A 3 1.08 14.91 -0.35
N ALA A 4 0.84 13.69 -0.80
CA ALA A 4 1.10 13.27 -2.18
C ALA A 4 -0.05 13.63 -3.12
N PHE A 5 -1.28 13.63 -2.59
CA PHE A 5 -2.49 13.88 -3.36
C PHE A 5 -3.33 14.98 -2.72
N THR A 6 -3.94 15.81 -3.55
CA THR A 6 -4.86 16.88 -3.15
C THR A 6 -6.24 16.66 -3.77
N GLY A 7 -7.30 17.16 -3.11
CA GLY A 7 -8.67 16.97 -3.58
C GLY A 7 -9.06 15.50 -3.59
N LEU A 8 -8.80 14.81 -2.48
CA LEU A 8 -9.05 13.38 -2.34
C LEU A 8 -10.55 13.12 -2.19
N GLU A 9 -11.08 12.26 -3.06
CA GLU A 9 -12.45 11.75 -3.00
C GLU A 9 -12.41 10.22 -2.89
N LEU A 10 -13.22 9.67 -1.99
CA LEU A 10 -13.32 8.23 -1.75
C LEU A 10 -14.67 7.72 -2.25
N ALA A 11 -14.64 6.70 -3.09
CA ALA A 11 -15.80 5.92 -3.49
C ALA A 11 -15.65 4.46 -3.01
N VAL A 12 -16.77 3.88 -2.57
CA VAL A 12 -16.84 2.49 -2.11
C VAL A 12 -17.72 1.72 -3.10
N ASP A 13 -17.15 0.72 -3.76
CA ASP A 13 -17.91 -0.11 -4.71
C ASP A 13 -18.65 -1.24 -4.00
N SER A 14 -17.99 -1.84 -3.01
CA SER A 14 -18.56 -2.90 -2.20
C SER A 14 -17.99 -2.87 -0.79
N PHE A 15 -18.82 -3.27 0.16
CA PHE A 15 -18.48 -3.42 1.56
C PHE A 15 -19.22 -4.63 2.12
N VAL A 16 -18.49 -5.56 2.73
CA VAL A 16 -19.04 -6.81 3.26
C VAL A 16 -18.36 -7.12 4.59
N CYS A 17 -19.13 -7.57 5.57
CA CYS A 17 -18.57 -8.09 6.82
C CYS A 17 -18.99 -9.53 7.05
N GLU A 18 -18.06 -10.32 7.60
CA GLU A 18 -18.26 -11.69 8.04
C GLU A 18 -17.56 -11.89 9.39
N GLY A 19 -18.36 -12.08 10.44
CA GLY A 19 -17.84 -12.13 11.81
C GLY A 19 -17.10 -10.85 12.18
N PRO A 20 -15.89 -10.92 12.77
CA PRO A 20 -15.10 -9.76 13.16
C PRO A 20 -14.28 -9.18 11.99
N TYR A 21 -14.54 -9.57 10.75
CA TYR A 21 -13.81 -9.09 9.58
C TYR A 21 -14.72 -8.33 8.64
N CYS A 22 -14.23 -7.20 8.14
CA CYS A 22 -14.88 -6.43 7.08
C CYS A 22 -13.93 -6.23 5.92
N GLY A 23 -14.45 -6.35 4.71
CA GLY A 23 -13.75 -6.10 3.47
C GLY A 23 -14.43 -5.02 2.66
N ALA A 24 -13.64 -4.24 1.94
CA ALA A 24 -14.16 -3.23 1.03
C ALA A 24 -13.30 -3.10 -0.22
N HIS A 25 -13.95 -2.82 -1.35
CA HIS A 25 -13.31 -2.42 -2.59
C HIS A 25 -13.59 -0.94 -2.83
N LEU A 26 -12.53 -0.16 -3.05
CA LEU A 26 -12.60 1.29 -3.06
C LEU A 26 -11.82 1.92 -4.22
N HIS A 27 -12.21 3.14 -4.55
CA HIS A 27 -11.48 4.07 -5.40
C HIS A 27 -11.16 5.34 -4.62
N LEU A 28 -9.89 5.72 -4.58
CA LEU A 28 -9.46 7.03 -4.10
C LEU A 28 -8.97 7.88 -5.27
N THR A 29 -9.72 8.93 -5.58
CA THR A 29 -9.40 9.84 -6.69
C THR A 29 -8.80 11.13 -6.16
N GLY A 30 -7.76 11.66 -6.81
CA GLY A 30 -7.21 12.97 -6.50
C GLY A 30 -6.11 13.41 -7.45
N VAL A 31 -5.58 14.61 -7.24
CA VAL A 31 -4.49 15.16 -8.06
C VAL A 31 -3.15 14.82 -7.42
N HIS A 32 -2.25 14.18 -8.18
CA HIS A 32 -0.89 13.85 -7.74
C HIS A 32 -0.01 15.12 -7.68
N ALA A 33 -0.03 15.79 -6.53
CA ALA A 33 0.56 17.11 -6.32
C ALA A 33 1.88 17.10 -5.54
N GLY A 34 2.21 16.01 -4.85
CA GLY A 34 3.46 15.80 -4.10
C GLY A 34 4.19 14.56 -4.56
N ALA A 35 5.31 14.21 -3.92
CA ALA A 35 6.03 12.97 -4.22
C ALA A 35 5.32 11.74 -3.62
N TRP A 36 5.25 10.65 -4.37
CA TRP A 36 4.64 9.39 -3.94
C TRP A 36 5.44 8.18 -4.42
N LEU A 37 5.83 7.30 -3.50
CA LEU A 37 6.59 6.06 -3.81
C LEU A 37 7.83 6.33 -4.69
N GLY A 38 8.57 7.41 -4.40
CA GLY A 38 9.75 7.81 -5.16
C GLY A 38 9.46 8.53 -6.49
N GLN A 39 8.21 8.64 -6.90
CA GLN A 39 7.82 9.40 -8.09
C GLN A 39 7.53 10.86 -7.73
N ALA A 40 8.12 11.78 -8.47
CA ALA A 40 7.84 13.21 -8.34
C ALA A 40 6.41 13.56 -8.77
N ALA A 41 5.89 14.68 -8.26
CA ALA A 41 4.56 15.18 -8.58
C ALA A 41 4.35 15.31 -10.09
N THR A 42 3.23 14.77 -10.59
CA THR A 42 2.91 14.79 -12.04
C THR A 42 1.78 15.75 -12.39
N ARG A 43 1.09 16.29 -11.38
CA ARG A 43 -0.11 17.15 -11.51
C ARG A 43 -1.27 16.51 -12.28
N ARG A 44 -1.23 15.18 -12.46
CA ARG A 44 -2.31 14.42 -13.10
C ARG A 44 -3.34 14.00 -12.07
N GLN A 45 -4.60 13.93 -12.51
CA GLN A 45 -5.63 13.25 -11.77
C GLN A 45 -5.38 11.74 -11.84
N VAL A 46 -5.47 11.08 -10.69
CA VAL A 46 -5.25 9.64 -10.53
C VAL A 46 -6.38 9.08 -9.70
N SER A 47 -6.98 7.98 -10.17
CA SER A 47 -7.89 7.13 -9.41
C SER A 47 -7.15 5.87 -8.99
N LEU A 48 -6.86 5.77 -7.70
CA LEU A 48 -6.24 4.60 -7.10
C LEU A 48 -7.32 3.61 -6.68
N ARG A 49 -7.34 2.45 -7.33
CA ARG A 49 -8.15 1.30 -6.92
C ARG A 49 -7.44 0.51 -5.83
N PHE A 50 -8.15 0.15 -4.77
CA PHE A 50 -7.61 -0.68 -3.71
C PHE A 50 -8.68 -1.49 -2.99
N GLY A 51 -8.31 -2.68 -2.54
CA GLY A 51 -9.08 -3.50 -1.61
C GLY A 51 -8.51 -3.36 -0.20
N ILE A 52 -9.37 -3.29 0.81
CA ILE A 52 -8.98 -3.32 2.22
C ILE A 52 -9.73 -4.45 2.93
N HIS A 53 -9.01 -5.20 3.76
CA HIS A 53 -9.60 -6.10 4.75
C HIS A 53 -9.21 -5.60 6.13
N ALA A 54 -10.16 -5.58 7.05
CA ALA A 54 -9.98 -5.12 8.41
C ALA A 54 -10.55 -6.12 9.41
N ARG A 55 -9.82 -6.39 10.49
CA ARG A 55 -10.39 -7.01 11.69
C ARG A 55 -10.96 -5.90 12.57
N VAL A 56 -12.26 -5.95 12.82
CA VAL A 56 -12.97 -5.05 13.71
C VAL A 56 -13.06 -5.71 15.08
N SER A 57 -12.70 -4.97 16.12
CA SER A 57 -12.94 -5.36 17.51
C SER A 57 -14.13 -4.58 18.02
N ILE A 58 -15.13 -5.30 18.52
CA ILE A 58 -16.27 -4.70 19.20
C ILE A 58 -15.92 -4.73 20.68
N ALA A 59 -15.47 -3.59 21.21
CA ALA A 59 -15.31 -3.42 22.65
C ALA A 59 -16.63 -2.87 23.20
N GLN A 60 -17.26 -3.59 24.12
CA GLN A 60 -18.36 -3.05 24.92
C GLN A 60 -17.76 -2.50 26.21
N GLU A 61 -17.62 -1.18 26.30
CA GLU A 61 -17.27 -0.50 27.56
C GLU A 61 -18.44 0.42 27.95
N GLY A 62 -19.26 -0.05 28.89
CA GLY A 62 -20.52 0.62 29.26
C GLY A 62 -21.59 0.57 28.14
N ASP A 63 -22.35 1.65 27.97
CA ASP A 63 -23.40 1.78 26.94
C ASP A 63 -22.85 2.16 25.54
N ARG A 64 -21.51 2.18 25.35
CA ARG A 64 -20.89 2.43 24.05
C ARG A 64 -20.25 1.16 23.50
N ALA A 65 -20.69 0.76 22.32
CA ALA A 65 -19.92 -0.09 21.44
C ALA A 65 -18.99 0.81 20.63
N ASP A 66 -17.71 0.83 20.96
CA ASP A 66 -16.70 1.47 20.14
C ASP A 66 -16.13 0.40 19.20
N ASP A 67 -16.66 0.38 17.97
CA ASP A 67 -16.15 -0.48 16.91
C ASP A 67 -14.81 0.07 16.42
N VAL A 68 -13.72 -0.61 16.79
CA VAL A 68 -12.37 -0.19 16.42
C VAL A 68 -11.77 -1.13 15.39
N VAL A 69 -11.14 -0.56 14.36
CA VAL A 69 -10.30 -1.32 13.44
C VAL A 69 -9.04 -1.76 14.19
N ALA A 70 -9.01 -3.01 14.63
CA ALA A 70 -7.89 -3.59 15.37
C ALA A 70 -6.70 -3.88 14.45
N GLN A 71 -6.97 -4.23 13.19
CA GLN A 71 -5.96 -4.51 12.18
C GLN A 71 -6.54 -4.27 10.79
N ALA A 72 -5.72 -3.85 9.83
CA ALA A 72 -6.11 -3.79 8.43
C ALA A 72 -4.95 -4.10 7.48
N TRP A 73 -5.29 -4.62 6.30
CA TRP A 73 -4.39 -4.86 5.17
C TRP A 73 -5.03 -4.28 3.93
N ALA A 74 -4.21 -3.67 3.06
CA ALA A 74 -4.67 -3.11 1.81
C ALA A 74 -3.84 -3.64 0.64
N GLN A 75 -4.53 -3.96 -0.45
CA GLN A 75 -3.91 -4.26 -1.73
C GLN A 75 -4.22 -3.12 -2.70
N LEU A 76 -3.17 -2.47 -3.18
CA LEU A 76 -3.26 -1.28 -4.03
C LEU A 76 -2.86 -1.63 -5.46
N ASP A 77 -3.61 -1.12 -6.43
CA ASP A 77 -3.23 -1.22 -7.85
C ASP A 77 -2.19 -0.15 -8.23
N ILE A 78 -0.97 -0.35 -7.74
CA ILE A 78 0.16 0.56 -7.97
C ILE A 78 0.51 0.67 -9.47
N PRO A 79 0.57 -0.42 -10.27
CA PRO A 79 0.88 -0.31 -11.69
C PRO A 79 -0.09 0.60 -12.45
N GLU A 80 -1.40 0.44 -12.23
CA GLU A 80 -2.41 1.26 -12.87
C GLU A 80 -2.31 2.73 -12.42
N ALA A 81 -2.13 2.97 -11.12
CA ALA A 81 -1.95 4.33 -10.60
C ALA A 81 -0.75 5.05 -11.25
N PHE A 82 0.36 4.34 -11.46
CA PHE A 82 1.53 4.89 -12.15
C PHE A 82 1.31 5.05 -13.67
N ALA A 83 0.56 4.16 -14.30
CA ALA A 83 0.19 4.31 -15.71
C ALA A 83 -0.59 5.61 -15.95
N GLN A 84 -1.53 5.96 -15.05
CA GLN A 84 -2.26 7.22 -15.07
C GLN A 84 -1.33 8.44 -14.92
N MET A 85 -0.25 8.29 -14.14
CA MET A 85 0.82 9.30 -14.01
C MET A 85 1.73 9.40 -15.25
N GLY A 86 1.52 8.57 -16.27
CA GLY A 86 2.35 8.51 -17.48
C GLY A 86 3.61 7.66 -17.31
N ILE A 87 3.61 6.71 -16.39
CA ILE A 87 4.78 5.89 -16.04
C ILE A 87 4.46 4.41 -16.24
N ASP A 88 5.19 3.77 -17.16
CA ASP A 88 5.12 2.33 -17.34
C ASP A 88 6.10 1.63 -16.37
N LEU A 89 5.58 1.17 -15.23
CA LEU A 89 6.37 0.41 -14.25
C LEU A 89 6.82 -0.95 -14.80
N PHE A 90 6.03 -1.60 -15.66
CA PHE A 90 6.40 -2.88 -16.24
C PHE A 90 7.54 -2.74 -17.24
N ALA A 91 7.56 -1.68 -18.06
CA ALA A 91 8.71 -1.38 -18.92
C ALA A 91 9.97 -1.09 -18.10
N ARG A 92 9.86 -0.33 -17.01
CA ARG A 92 11.01 -0.08 -16.11
C ARG A 92 11.54 -1.37 -15.50
N ALA A 93 10.66 -2.25 -15.01
CA ALA A 93 11.03 -3.54 -14.44
C ALA A 93 11.72 -4.43 -15.50
N ARG A 94 11.15 -4.55 -16.71
CA ARG A 94 11.77 -5.28 -17.82
C ARG A 94 13.16 -4.75 -18.16
N ALA A 95 13.33 -3.43 -18.23
CA ALA A 95 14.63 -2.82 -18.52
C ALA A 95 15.67 -3.12 -17.42
N GLN A 96 15.26 -3.19 -16.15
CA GLN A 96 16.15 -3.54 -15.05
C GLN A 96 16.61 -5.00 -15.14
N VAL A 97 15.69 -5.92 -15.43
CA VAL A 97 16.03 -7.34 -15.63
C VAL A 97 17.04 -7.52 -16.77
N LEU A 98 16.80 -6.88 -17.92
CA LEU A 98 17.70 -6.96 -19.07
C LEU A 98 19.10 -6.41 -18.76
N ARG A 99 19.18 -5.30 -18.02
CA ARG A 99 20.45 -4.73 -17.57
C ARG A 99 21.20 -5.68 -16.64
N ALA A 100 20.51 -6.25 -15.65
CA ALA A 100 21.10 -7.22 -14.73
C ALA A 100 21.63 -8.45 -15.46
N SER A 101 20.89 -8.99 -16.44
CA SER A 101 21.34 -10.14 -17.24
C SER A 101 22.51 -9.82 -18.18
N SER A 102 22.65 -8.57 -18.62
CA SER A 102 23.77 -8.15 -19.49
C SER A 102 25.08 -7.92 -18.72
N GLY A 103 24.99 -7.62 -17.42
CA GLY A 103 26.15 -7.53 -16.53
C GLY A 103 26.77 -8.90 -16.27
N THR A 104 25.95 -9.89 -15.91
CA THR A 104 26.40 -11.27 -15.69
C THR A 104 27.01 -11.93 -16.94
N ALA A 105 26.58 -11.55 -18.14
CA ALA A 105 27.19 -12.05 -19.37
C ALA A 105 28.61 -11.49 -19.60
N ARG A 106 28.88 -10.24 -19.20
CA ARG A 106 30.23 -9.64 -19.31
C ARG A 106 31.19 -10.19 -18.26
N ASP A 107 30.69 -10.47 -17.05
CA ASP A 107 31.50 -11.06 -15.98
C ASP A 107 31.86 -12.53 -16.26
N ALA A 108 31.06 -13.23 -17.07
CA ALA A 108 31.35 -14.60 -17.52
C ALA A 108 32.41 -14.69 -18.62
N GLU A 109 32.59 -13.62 -19.41
CA GLU A 109 33.54 -13.59 -20.54
C GLU A 109 34.95 -13.13 -20.10
N ASP A 110 35.08 -12.48 -18.93
CA ASP A 110 36.35 -12.07 -18.32
C ASP A 110 36.82 -13.00 -17.17
N ALA A 111 36.07 -14.08 -16.92
CA ALA A 111 36.40 -15.10 -15.94
C ALA A 111 37.55 -16.00 -16.43
N SER A 112 38.79 -15.53 -16.26
CA SER A 112 39.99 -16.38 -16.24
C SER A 112 39.84 -17.45 -15.12
N PRO A 113 40.25 -18.73 -15.33
CA PRO A 113 39.90 -19.87 -14.47
C PRO A 113 40.59 -19.91 -13.09
N HIS A 114 41.00 -18.77 -12.54
CA HIS A 114 41.75 -18.70 -11.28
C HIS A 114 41.12 -17.71 -10.27
N SER A 115 39.88 -17.93 -9.86
CA SER A 115 39.40 -17.53 -8.51
C SER A 115 38.03 -18.13 -8.17
N ALA A 116 38.00 -19.43 -7.91
CA ALA A 116 36.95 -19.97 -7.05
C ALA A 116 37.23 -19.51 -5.61
N ALA A 117 36.62 -18.40 -5.19
CA ALA A 117 36.64 -17.94 -3.80
C ALA A 117 35.20 -17.92 -3.26
N SER A 118 34.91 -18.96 -2.48
CA SER A 118 34.08 -18.98 -1.26
C SER A 118 32.76 -18.20 -1.26
N VAL A 119 31.67 -18.95 -1.43
CA VAL A 119 30.34 -18.59 -0.93
C VAL A 119 30.32 -18.84 0.57
N GLU A 120 30.68 -17.83 1.36
CA GLU A 120 30.29 -17.76 2.77
C GLU A 120 30.23 -16.30 3.22
N GLN A 121 29.19 -15.99 4.00
CA GLN A 121 28.96 -14.76 4.79
C GLN A 121 28.35 -13.55 4.08
N LEU A 122 27.02 -13.41 4.22
CA LEU A 122 26.40 -12.11 4.55
C LEU A 122 25.02 -12.33 5.23
N GLU A 123 25.04 -12.84 6.46
CA GLU A 123 23.92 -12.69 7.41
C GLU A 123 24.19 -11.41 8.21
N ALA A 124 23.48 -10.32 7.88
CA ALA A 124 23.36 -9.13 8.72
C ALA A 124 22.06 -8.39 8.35
N GLY A 125 20.93 -8.88 8.86
CA GLY A 125 19.67 -8.14 8.83
C GLY A 125 19.70 -7.00 9.86
N PRO A 126 19.17 -5.81 9.54
CA PRO A 126 19.12 -4.71 10.50
C PRO A 126 18.08 -4.94 11.61
N ASP A 127 18.49 -4.56 12.83
CA ASP A 127 17.74 -4.57 14.08
C ASP A 127 16.43 -3.74 13.99
N LEU A 128 15.29 -4.37 14.29
CA LEU A 128 13.93 -3.84 14.15
C LEU A 128 13.48 -2.89 15.28
N ARG A 129 14.41 -2.24 15.99
CA ARG A 129 14.09 -1.39 17.15
C ARG A 129 13.85 0.10 16.86
N GLU A 130 13.95 0.55 15.60
CA GLU A 130 13.91 1.98 15.24
C GLU A 130 12.73 2.41 14.33
N LEU A 131 11.63 1.64 14.23
CA LEU A 131 10.42 2.05 13.50
C LEU A 131 9.31 2.54 14.44
N ARG A 132 9.59 3.64 15.15
CA ARG A 132 8.57 4.45 15.86
C ARG A 132 8.17 5.68 15.06
N PHE A 133 7.56 5.53 13.89
CA PHE A 133 6.85 6.64 13.22
C PHE A 133 5.72 6.12 12.31
N LEU A 134 4.61 5.67 12.91
CA LEU A 134 3.34 5.42 12.22
C LEU A 134 2.18 5.83 13.15
N GLY A 135 2.21 7.09 13.61
CA GLY A 135 1.30 7.59 14.64
C GLY A 135 0.05 8.33 14.16
N LEU A 136 -0.13 8.64 12.87
CA LEU A 136 -1.26 9.47 12.43
C LEU A 136 -2.02 9.02 11.17
N ALA A 137 -1.49 8.08 10.39
CA ALA A 137 -2.20 7.59 9.20
C ALA A 137 -3.40 6.68 9.54
N GLY A 138 -3.38 6.01 10.71
CA GLY A 138 -4.48 5.15 11.16
C GLY A 138 -5.73 5.91 11.59
N LEU A 139 -5.59 7.14 12.10
CA LEU A 139 -6.70 7.88 12.69
C LEU A 139 -7.69 8.40 11.62
N THR A 140 -7.19 8.79 10.44
CA THR A 140 -8.05 9.27 9.35
C THR A 140 -8.86 8.14 8.70
N ILE A 141 -8.27 6.94 8.58
CA ILE A 141 -8.99 5.77 8.05
C ILE A 141 -10.07 5.31 9.05
N CYS A 142 -9.76 5.30 10.34
CA CYS A 142 -10.73 4.98 11.39
C CYS A 142 -11.90 6.00 11.42
N LEU A 143 -11.63 7.30 11.27
CA LEU A 143 -12.66 8.34 11.27
C LEU A 143 -13.58 8.27 10.03
N MET A 144 -13.04 7.89 8.86
CA MET A 144 -13.83 7.74 7.64
C MET A 144 -14.68 6.45 7.65
N LEU A 145 -14.14 5.35 8.18
CA LEU A 145 -14.91 4.10 8.36
C LEU A 145 -16.01 4.25 9.42
N ALA A 146 -15.74 4.97 10.52
CA ALA A 146 -16.74 5.26 11.54
C ALA A 146 -17.87 6.17 11.00
N SER A 147 -17.56 7.11 10.10
CA SER A 147 -18.57 7.98 9.48
C SER A 147 -19.47 7.23 8.49
N ALA A 148 -18.93 6.24 7.78
CA ALA A 148 -19.73 5.34 6.93
C ALA A 148 -20.62 4.38 7.76
N ALA A 149 -20.11 3.89 8.90
CA ALA A 149 -20.86 3.00 9.80
C ALA A 149 -22.03 3.71 10.52
N ALA A 150 -21.87 5.00 10.86
CA ALA A 150 -22.92 5.78 11.53
C ALA A 150 -24.20 5.98 10.66
N GLY A 151 -24.11 5.80 9.34
CA GLY A 151 -25.25 5.85 8.42
C GLY A 151 -25.96 4.50 8.23
N ALA A 152 -25.30 3.38 8.53
CA ALA A 152 -25.86 2.05 8.40
C ALA A 152 -26.48 1.61 9.73
N ARG A 153 -27.63 2.21 10.09
CA ARG A 153 -28.48 1.59 11.13
C ARG A 153 -28.87 0.21 10.63
N CYS A 154 -28.29 -0.83 11.21
CA CYS A 154 -28.82 -2.18 11.17
C CYS A 154 -30.23 -2.18 11.78
N ALA A 155 -31.23 -1.89 10.95
CA ALA A 155 -32.61 -2.22 11.23
C ALA A 155 -32.77 -3.72 11.00
N GLY A 156 -32.35 -4.52 11.98
CA GLY A 156 -32.65 -5.94 12.07
C GLY A 156 -33.95 -6.15 12.84
N ARG A 157 -34.93 -6.78 12.17
CA ARG A 157 -36.09 -7.43 12.79
C ARG A 157 -35.66 -8.66 13.59
#